data_AF-B8A0F8-F1
#
_entry.id   AF-B8A0F8-F1
#
_cell.length_a   1.000
_cell.length_b   1.000
_cell.length_c   1.000
_cell.angle_alpha   90.00
_cell.angle_beta   90.00
_cell.angle_gamma   90.00
#
_symmetry.space_group_name_H-M   'P 1'
#
loop_
_entity.id
_entity.type
_entity.pdbx_description
1 polymer ?
#
loop_
_entity_poly.entity_id
_entity_poly.type
_entity_poly.pdbx_seq_one_letter_code
_entity_poly.pdbx_strand_id
1 'polypeptide(L)'
;MLQCLGLSGLGFGGGFERLHYLLERVWDPVLVAGAKKRISYYFLKEFEMWLDFDQNPLYALLHESIYCEGSSSKWSAEKIHGEYGSLFDPIKATEEGRAVYFTGEMVFPCMFDDIPALRDLKEAACLLAEKEDWPPLYDVSVLNNNKWHPAGSGSGCGVLRGHVR
;
A
#
# COMPACT_ATOMS: atom_id res chain seq x y z
N MET A 1 -5.34 -4.84 -10.18
CA MET A 1 -5.66 -3.86 -9.12
C MET A 1 -6.43 -4.41 -7.92
N LEU A 2 -7.23 -5.49 -7.98
CA LEU A 2 -7.97 -5.97 -6.77
C LEU A 2 -7.05 -6.23 -5.57
N GLN A 3 -5.86 -6.79 -5.81
CA GLN A 3 -4.86 -7.09 -4.80
C GLN A 3 -4.32 -5.84 -4.07
N CYS A 4 -4.53 -4.64 -4.62
CA CYS A 4 -4.14 -3.37 -4.01
C CYS A 4 -5.06 -2.96 -2.86
N LEU A 5 -6.22 -3.61 -2.67
CA LEU A 5 -7.05 -3.41 -1.47
C LEU A 5 -6.31 -3.76 -0.17
N GLY A 6 -5.18 -4.48 -0.25
CA GLY A 6 -4.28 -4.67 0.87
C GLY A 6 -3.78 -3.36 1.49
N LEU A 7 -3.58 -2.32 0.68
CA LEU A 7 -3.13 -1.00 1.12
C LEU A 7 -4.08 -0.44 2.19
N SER A 8 -5.36 -0.29 1.84
CA SER A 8 -6.36 0.34 2.70
C SER A 8 -6.99 -0.66 3.69
N GLY A 9 -7.00 -1.95 3.35
CA GLY A 9 -7.65 -3.00 4.13
C GLY A 9 -6.77 -3.68 5.17
N LEU A 10 -5.45 -3.72 4.98
CA LEU A 10 -4.53 -4.40 5.91
C LEU A 10 -3.51 -3.45 6.55
N GLY A 11 -3.34 -2.24 6.00
CA GLY A 11 -2.42 -1.22 6.52
C GLY A 11 -2.99 -0.26 7.57
N PHE A 12 -4.31 -0.19 7.69
CA PHE A 12 -4.99 0.81 8.52
C PHE A 12 -5.82 0.18 9.65
N GLY A 13 -5.90 0.88 10.79
CA GLY A 13 -6.74 0.47 11.92
C GLY A 13 -8.20 0.29 11.51
N GLY A 14 -8.78 -0.87 11.82
CA GLY A 14 -10.16 -1.23 11.42
C GLY A 14 -10.35 -1.57 9.93
N GLY A 15 -9.27 -1.54 9.13
CA GLY A 15 -9.33 -1.85 7.69
C GLY A 15 -9.78 -3.28 7.41
N PHE A 16 -9.33 -4.24 8.22
CA PHE A 16 -9.59 -5.67 7.99
C PHE A 16 -11.08 -6.01 8.04
N GLU A 17 -11.79 -5.50 9.05
CA GLU A 17 -13.23 -5.68 9.20
C GLU A 17 -13.99 -5.04 8.04
N ARG A 18 -13.59 -3.82 7.64
CA ARG A 18 -14.19 -3.14 6.49
C ARG A 18 -13.95 -3.89 5.18
N LEU A 19 -12.78 -4.49 5.00
CA LEU A 19 -12.43 -5.27 3.80
C LEU A 19 -13.30 -6.53 3.75
N HIS A 20 -13.49 -7.19 4.87
CA HIS A 20 -14.38 -8.34 4.98
C HIS A 20 -15.80 -8.00 4.52
N TYR A 21 -16.42 -6.96 5.07
CA TYR A 21 -17.78 -6.53 4.68
C TYR A 21 -17.85 -6.02 3.23
N LEU A 22 -16.78 -5.42 2.71
CA LEU A 22 -16.72 -5.03 1.30
C LEU A 22 -16.79 -6.27 0.39
N LEU A 23 -16.03 -7.32 0.72
CA LEU A 23 -15.99 -8.56 -0.07
C LEU A 23 -17.31 -9.35 -0.01
N GLU A 24 -18.06 -9.27 1.09
CA GLU A 24 -19.42 -9.86 1.18
C GLU A 24 -20.38 -9.24 0.17
N ARG A 25 -20.15 -7.99 -0.23
CA ARG A 25 -21.05 -7.22 -1.11
C ARG A 25 -20.57 -7.12 -2.55
N VAL A 26 -19.63 -7.98 -2.97
CA VAL A 26 -19.12 -8.00 -4.36
C VAL A 26 -20.22 -8.22 -5.39
N TRP A 27 -21.20 -9.07 -5.08
CA TRP A 27 -22.24 -9.46 -6.02
C TRP A 27 -23.58 -8.82 -5.68
N ASP A 28 -24.32 -8.36 -6.69
CA ASP A 28 -25.72 -8.00 -6.50
C ASP A 28 -26.56 -9.24 -6.11
N PRO A 29 -27.59 -9.08 -5.26
CA PRO A 29 -28.48 -10.17 -4.92
C PRO A 29 -29.19 -10.68 -6.18
N VAL A 30 -29.21 -12.00 -6.36
CA VAL A 30 -29.89 -12.64 -7.48
C VAL A 30 -31.39 -12.73 -7.15
N LEU A 31 -32.17 -11.75 -7.64
CA LEU A 31 -33.61 -11.67 -7.38
C LEU A 31 -34.45 -12.59 -8.28
N VAL A 32 -33.92 -12.97 -9.44
CA VAL A 32 -34.59 -13.83 -10.43
C VAL A 32 -33.73 -15.06 -10.68
N ALA A 33 -34.32 -16.24 -10.55
CA ALA A 33 -33.64 -17.50 -10.83
C ALA A 33 -33.09 -17.53 -12.27
N GLY A 34 -31.80 -17.82 -12.42
CA GLY A 34 -31.13 -17.86 -13.72
C GLY A 34 -30.58 -16.50 -14.21
N ALA A 35 -30.79 -15.40 -13.47
CA ALA A 35 -30.14 -14.14 -13.80
C ALA A 35 -28.61 -14.25 -13.65
N LYS A 36 -27.87 -13.60 -14.54
CA LYS A 36 -26.40 -13.54 -14.47
C LYS A 36 -25.98 -12.77 -13.22
N LYS A 37 -25.02 -13.32 -12.45
CA LYS A 37 -24.33 -12.55 -11.40
C LYS A 37 -23.67 -11.32 -12.00
N ARG A 38 -23.80 -10.19 -11.31
CA ARG A 38 -23.17 -8.92 -11.66
C ARG A 38 -22.43 -8.40 -10.44
N ILE A 39 -21.30 -7.77 -10.68
CA ILE A 39 -20.58 -7.06 -9.61
C ILE A 39 -21.47 -5.88 -9.20
N SER A 40 -21.67 -5.72 -7.89
CA SER A 40 -22.55 -4.69 -7.36
C SER A 40 -21.98 -3.30 -7.59
N TYR A 41 -22.86 -2.33 -7.86
CA TYR A 41 -22.45 -0.92 -7.95
C TYR A 41 -21.86 -0.42 -6.63
N TYR A 42 -22.37 -0.92 -5.50
CA TYR A 42 -21.83 -0.62 -4.17
C TYR A 42 -20.35 -1.01 -4.08
N PHE A 43 -20.01 -2.25 -4.44
CA PHE A 43 -18.63 -2.72 -4.40
C PHE A 43 -17.73 -1.91 -5.33
N LEU A 44 -18.17 -1.61 -6.56
CA LEU A 44 -17.39 -0.81 -7.50
C LEU A 44 -17.11 0.59 -6.94
N LYS A 45 -18.10 1.23 -6.32
CA LYS A 45 -17.94 2.58 -5.78
C LYS A 45 -17.04 2.60 -4.56
N GLU A 46 -17.21 1.66 -3.63
CA GLU A 46 -16.33 1.52 -2.48
C GLU A 46 -14.89 1.17 -2.90
N PHE A 47 -14.72 0.27 -3.87
CA PHE A 47 -13.40 -0.08 -4.41
C PHE A 47 -12.66 1.14 -4.96
N GLU A 48 -13.35 1.99 -5.74
CA GLU A 48 -12.81 3.25 -6.23
C GLU A 48 -12.42 4.19 -5.08
N MET A 49 -13.29 4.35 -4.07
CA MET A 49 -13.02 5.21 -2.92
C MET A 49 -11.88 4.71 -2.01
N TRP A 50 -11.58 3.42 -2.03
CA TRP A 50 -10.47 2.85 -1.26
C TRP A 50 -9.11 3.08 -1.90
N LEU A 51 -9.07 3.31 -3.21
CA LEU A 51 -7.87 3.65 -3.97
C LEU A 51 -7.85 5.16 -4.20
N ASP A 52 -7.67 5.93 -3.14
CA ASP A 52 -7.80 7.40 -3.06
C ASP A 52 -6.60 8.17 -3.64
N PHE A 53 -5.83 7.54 -4.53
CA PHE A 53 -4.67 8.17 -5.17
C PHE A 53 -5.02 9.33 -6.09
N ASP A 54 -6.28 9.43 -6.52
CA ASP A 54 -6.82 10.57 -7.26
C ASP A 54 -6.93 11.83 -6.39
N GLN A 55 -7.22 11.67 -5.10
CA GLN A 55 -7.30 12.75 -4.11
C GLN A 55 -5.96 12.98 -3.40
N ASN A 56 -5.13 11.94 -3.32
CA ASN A 56 -3.85 11.95 -2.61
C ASN A 56 -2.67 11.55 -3.52
N PRO A 57 -2.42 12.24 -4.65
CA PRO A 57 -1.40 11.84 -5.62
C PRO A 57 0.02 11.92 -5.06
N LEU A 58 0.28 12.81 -4.09
CA LEU A 58 1.57 12.88 -3.41
C LEU A 58 1.84 11.65 -2.54
N TYR A 59 0.80 11.04 -1.97
CA TYR A 59 0.94 9.80 -1.22
C TYR A 59 1.45 8.71 -2.17
N ALA A 60 0.81 8.49 -3.33
CA ALA A 60 1.28 7.54 -4.33
C ALA A 60 2.72 7.84 -4.81
N LEU A 61 3.02 9.11 -5.10
CA LEU A 61 4.31 9.54 -5.63
C LEU A 61 5.47 9.32 -4.67
N LEU A 62 5.26 9.59 -3.38
CA LEU A 62 6.31 9.56 -2.38
C LEU A 62 6.38 8.24 -1.60
N HIS A 63 5.36 7.37 -1.71
CA HIS A 63 5.14 6.20 -0.86
C HIS A 63 6.37 5.30 -0.70
N GLU A 64 7.09 4.99 -1.77
CA GLU A 64 8.30 4.17 -1.70
C GLU A 64 9.53 5.00 -1.29
N SER A 65 9.59 6.25 -1.75
CA SER A 65 10.75 7.13 -1.56
C SER A 65 11.01 7.51 -0.10
N ILE A 66 9.99 7.52 0.76
CA ILE A 66 10.14 7.83 2.20
C ILE A 66 11.01 6.81 2.94
N TYR A 67 11.22 5.61 2.37
CA TYR A 67 12.08 4.57 2.92
C TYR A 67 13.49 4.55 2.34
N CYS A 68 13.80 5.42 1.38
CA CYS A 68 15.11 5.45 0.74
C CYS A 68 16.17 6.08 1.65
N GLU A 69 17.30 5.38 1.81
CA GLU A 69 18.45 5.83 2.58
C GLU A 69 19.73 5.45 1.85
N GLY A 70 20.54 6.44 1.44
CA GLY A 70 21.84 6.22 0.78
C GLY A 70 21.81 5.54 -0.59
N SER A 71 20.63 5.11 -1.07
CA SER A 71 20.47 4.45 -2.35
C SER A 71 19.05 4.61 -2.90
N SER A 72 18.94 4.46 -4.22
CA SER A 72 17.69 4.42 -4.96
C SER A 72 16.86 3.17 -4.63
N SER A 73 15.53 3.31 -4.62
CA SER A 73 14.65 2.16 -4.45
C SER A 73 14.64 1.24 -5.68
N LYS A 74 14.82 1.78 -6.88
CA LYS A 74 14.72 1.06 -8.17
C LYS A 74 13.45 0.21 -8.25
N TRP A 75 12.33 0.82 -7.86
CA TRP A 75 11.02 0.16 -7.76
C TRP A 75 11.11 -1.15 -6.95
N SER A 76 11.50 -1.04 -5.68
CA SER A 76 11.77 -2.20 -4.83
C SER A 76 10.53 -3.07 -4.66
N ALA A 77 9.34 -2.47 -4.52
CA ALA A 77 8.09 -3.21 -4.42
C ALA A 77 7.83 -4.05 -5.68
N GLU A 78 7.98 -3.47 -6.87
CA GLU A 78 7.82 -4.18 -8.16
C GLU A 78 8.82 -5.31 -8.32
N LYS A 79 10.09 -5.06 -8.00
CA LYS A 79 11.18 -6.03 -8.10
C LYS A 79 10.94 -7.26 -7.24
N ILE A 80 10.64 -7.04 -5.95
CA ILE A 80 10.32 -8.12 -5.01
C ILE A 80 9.02 -8.82 -5.42
N HIS A 81 8.01 -8.08 -5.87
CA HIS A 81 6.79 -8.68 -6.39
C HIS A 81 7.07 -9.62 -7.58
N GLY A 82 7.96 -9.23 -8.49
CA GLY A 82 8.42 -10.06 -9.61
C GLY A 82 9.16 -11.32 -9.15
N GLU A 83 10.06 -11.21 -8.17
CA GLU A 83 10.78 -12.36 -7.60
C GLU A 83 9.84 -13.40 -6.98
N TYR A 84 8.75 -12.96 -6.35
CA TYR A 84 7.73 -13.82 -5.76
C TYR A 84 6.45 -13.95 -6.62
N GLY A 85 6.52 -13.60 -7.91
CA GLY A 85 5.35 -13.43 -8.77
C GLY A 85 4.43 -14.66 -8.82
N SER A 86 4.98 -15.87 -8.79
CA SER A 86 4.18 -17.10 -8.77
C SER A 86 3.30 -17.28 -7.53
N LEU A 87 3.70 -16.70 -6.40
CA LEU A 87 2.93 -16.74 -5.16
C LEU A 87 1.79 -15.73 -5.19
N PHE A 88 2.02 -14.58 -5.82
CA PHE A 88 1.07 -13.47 -5.91
C PHE A 88 0.21 -13.50 -7.18
N ASP A 89 0.43 -14.44 -8.11
CA ASP A 89 -0.42 -14.60 -9.28
C ASP A 89 -1.83 -15.07 -8.85
N PRO A 90 -2.87 -14.22 -9.02
CA PRO A 90 -4.22 -14.54 -8.57
C PRO A 90 -4.89 -15.63 -9.42
N ILE A 91 -4.54 -15.72 -10.72
CA ILE A 91 -5.10 -16.71 -11.63
C ILE A 91 -4.55 -18.08 -11.25
N LYS A 92 -3.23 -18.18 -11.14
CA LYS A 92 -2.57 -19.42 -10.70
C LYS A 92 -3.02 -19.86 -9.31
N ALA A 93 -3.15 -18.92 -8.37
CA ALA A 93 -3.67 -19.24 -7.03
C ALA A 93 -5.07 -19.84 -7.09
N THR A 94 -5.96 -19.30 -7.94
CA THR A 94 -7.32 -19.80 -8.11
C THR A 94 -7.35 -21.19 -8.74
N GLU A 95 -6.54 -21.42 -9.78
CA GLU A 95 -6.43 -22.72 -10.46
C GLU A 95 -5.89 -23.82 -9.53
N GLU A 96 -4.96 -23.47 -8.64
CA GLU A 96 -4.35 -24.39 -7.67
C GLU A 96 -5.13 -24.51 -6.35
N GLY A 97 -6.26 -23.80 -6.20
CA GLY A 97 -7.06 -23.81 -4.97
C GLY A 97 -6.37 -23.16 -3.76
N ARG A 98 -5.41 -22.28 -3.99
CA ARG A 98 -4.70 -21.50 -2.95
C ARG A 98 -5.41 -20.17 -2.69
N ALA A 99 -5.10 -19.57 -1.55
CA ALA A 99 -5.55 -18.21 -1.25
C ALA A 99 -4.90 -17.19 -2.22
N VAL A 100 -5.69 -16.21 -2.67
CA VAL A 100 -5.18 -15.03 -3.39
C VAL A 100 -4.66 -14.05 -2.35
N TYR A 101 -3.39 -13.65 -2.50
CA TYR A 101 -2.77 -12.69 -1.58
C TYR A 101 -2.93 -11.25 -2.06
N PHE A 102 -3.12 -10.34 -1.11
CA PHE A 102 -3.05 -8.90 -1.33
C PHE A 102 -1.58 -8.44 -1.29
N THR A 103 -1.27 -7.35 -1.98
CA THR A 103 0.10 -6.82 -2.08
C THR A 103 0.51 -5.95 -0.89
N GLY A 104 -0.36 -5.78 0.12
CA GLY A 104 -0.12 -4.88 1.25
C GLY A 104 -0.08 -3.41 0.82
N GLU A 105 0.72 -2.61 1.53
CA GLU A 105 0.88 -1.17 1.27
C GLU A 105 1.94 -0.88 0.20
N MET A 106 1.78 -1.45 -1.00
CA MET A 106 2.74 -1.31 -2.09
C MET A 106 2.16 -0.46 -3.22
N VAL A 107 2.97 0.48 -3.73
CA VAL A 107 2.68 1.27 -4.93
C VAL A 107 3.54 0.75 -6.07
N PHE A 108 2.92 0.49 -7.23
CA PHE A 108 3.59 -0.08 -8.40
C PHE A 108 3.64 0.93 -9.55
N PRO A 109 4.65 0.84 -10.46
CA PRO A 109 4.74 1.69 -11.65
C PRO A 109 3.45 1.71 -12.48
N CYS A 110 2.77 0.56 -12.62
CA CYS A 110 1.54 0.44 -13.40
C CYS A 110 0.40 1.32 -12.87
N MET A 111 0.40 1.70 -11.59
CA MET A 111 -0.60 2.61 -11.04
C MET A 111 -0.53 4.00 -11.68
N PHE A 112 0.67 4.45 -12.08
CA PHE A 112 0.86 5.72 -12.79
C PHE A 112 0.41 5.64 -14.26
N ASP A 113 0.21 4.44 -14.81
CA ASP A 113 -0.38 4.24 -16.14
C ASP A 113 -1.91 4.14 -16.06
N ASP A 114 -2.40 3.37 -15.08
CA ASP A 114 -3.81 3.00 -14.98
C ASP A 114 -4.67 4.11 -14.37
N ILE A 115 -4.14 4.87 -13.39
CA ILE A 115 -4.90 5.89 -12.65
C ILE A 115 -4.74 7.25 -13.35
N PRO A 116 -5.80 7.83 -13.91
CA PRO A 116 -5.69 9.06 -14.72
C PRO A 116 -5.03 10.23 -13.98
N ALA A 117 -5.32 10.40 -12.70
CA ALA A 117 -4.77 11.49 -11.88
C ALA A 117 -3.25 11.37 -11.63
N LEU A 118 -2.66 10.18 -11.82
CA LEU A 118 -1.23 9.93 -11.60
C LEU A 118 -0.40 10.01 -12.87
N ARG A 119 -1.02 10.00 -14.06
CA ARG A 119 -0.31 9.89 -15.35
C ARG A 119 0.73 10.98 -15.56
N ASP A 120 0.37 12.22 -15.25
CA ASP A 120 1.26 13.36 -15.41
C ASP A 120 2.43 13.35 -14.43
N LEU A 121 2.35 12.53 -13.37
CA LEU A 121 3.41 12.35 -12.37
C LEU A 121 4.31 11.16 -12.66
N LYS A 122 4.04 10.37 -13.71
CA LYS A 122 4.80 9.15 -14.02
C LYS A 122 6.31 9.42 -14.17
N GLU A 123 6.67 10.46 -14.92
CA GLU A 123 8.08 10.82 -15.10
C GLU A 123 8.75 11.18 -13.77
N ALA A 124 8.08 11.96 -12.93
CA ALA A 124 8.58 12.30 -11.60
C ALA A 124 8.74 11.05 -10.72
N ALA A 125 7.80 10.11 -10.77
CA ALA A 125 7.88 8.86 -10.04
C ALA A 125 9.08 8.01 -10.48
N CYS A 126 9.34 7.93 -11.80
CA CYS A 126 10.54 7.28 -12.32
C CYS A 126 11.83 7.95 -11.86
N LEU A 127 11.90 9.28 -11.87
CA LEU A 127 13.07 10.03 -11.39
C LEU A 127 13.33 9.81 -9.90
N LEU A 128 12.28 9.80 -9.08
CA LEU A 128 12.38 9.50 -7.65
C LEU A 128 12.86 8.07 -7.40
N ALA A 129 12.31 7.10 -8.14
CA ALA A 129 12.70 5.71 -8.02
C ALA A 129 14.17 5.48 -8.37
N GLU A 130 14.73 6.22 -9.33
CA GLU A 130 16.15 6.12 -9.75
C GLU A 130 17.12 7.02 -8.95
N LYS A 131 16.62 7.93 -8.11
CA LYS A 131 17.47 8.86 -7.34
C LYS A 131 18.41 8.10 -6.41
N GLU A 132 19.73 8.21 -6.61
CA GLU A 132 20.72 7.43 -5.85
C GLU A 132 21.26 8.14 -4.60
N ASP A 133 21.20 9.47 -4.55
CA ASP A 133 21.82 10.33 -3.54
C ASP A 133 20.86 10.67 -2.38
N TRP A 134 20.13 9.68 -1.85
CA TRP A 134 19.27 9.89 -0.68
C TRP A 134 20.12 10.13 0.58
N PRO A 135 19.83 11.17 1.39
CA PRO A 135 20.55 11.39 2.63
C PRO A 135 20.27 10.26 3.65
N PRO A 136 21.13 10.10 4.67
CA PRO A 136 20.83 9.25 5.81
C PRO A 136 19.51 9.66 6.47
N LEU A 137 18.62 8.69 6.71
CA LEU A 137 17.31 8.95 7.31
C LEU A 137 17.42 9.10 8.82
N TYR A 138 18.35 8.34 9.43
CA TYR A 138 18.55 8.33 10.87
C TYR A 138 20.02 8.52 11.25
N ASP A 139 20.25 9.24 12.36
CA ASP A 139 21.53 9.21 13.04
C ASP A 139 21.59 8.00 13.98
N VAL A 140 22.29 6.95 13.55
CA VAL A 140 22.46 5.70 14.30
C VAL A 140 23.08 5.94 15.69
N SER A 141 23.96 6.93 15.82
CA SER A 141 24.58 7.26 17.11
C SER A 141 23.57 7.83 18.09
N VAL A 142 22.60 8.62 17.60
CA VAL A 142 21.48 9.13 18.40
C VAL A 142 20.52 7.99 18.74
N LEU A 143 20.16 7.15 17.77
CA LEU A 143 19.25 6.02 18.00
C LEU A 143 19.77 5.05 19.07
N ASN A 144 21.07 4.75 19.07
CA ASN A 144 21.69 3.88 20.08
C ASN A 144 21.63 4.45 21.50
N ASN A 145 21.45 5.77 21.64
CA ASN A 145 21.35 6.45 22.92
C ASN A 145 19.89 6.66 23.38
N ASN A 146 18.90 6.24 22.59
CA ASN A 146 17.50 6.34 22.97
C ASN A 146 17.24 5.44 24.20
N LYS A 147 16.71 6.05 25.27
CA LYS A 147 16.28 5.33 26.46
C LYS A 147 14.77 5.13 26.42
N TRP A 148 14.34 3.88 26.46
CA TRP A 148 12.93 3.54 26.59
C TRP A 148 12.48 3.72 28.05
N HIS A 149 11.48 4.58 28.27
CA HIS A 149 10.76 4.63 29.54
C HIS A 149 9.41 3.92 29.36
N PRO A 150 9.12 2.82 30.09
CA PRO A 150 7.83 2.18 30.03
C PRO A 150 6.76 3.16 30.51
N ALA A 151 5.74 3.39 29.69
CA ALA A 151 4.61 4.25 30.02
C ALA A 151 3.90 3.69 31.26
N GLY A 152 4.12 4.30 32.42
CA GLY A 152 3.54 3.88 33.70
C GLY A 152 4.29 4.35 34.95
N SER A 153 5.59 4.66 34.87
CA SER A 153 6.31 5.29 35.99
C SER A 153 6.18 6.81 35.89
N GLY A 154 5.40 7.41 36.80
CA GLY A 154 5.10 8.85 36.85
C GLY A 154 6.31 9.76 37.07
N SER A 155 7.18 9.89 36.08
CA SER A 155 8.31 10.81 36.08
C SER A 155 8.65 11.22 34.66
N GLY A 156 8.28 12.46 34.29
CA GLY A 156 8.89 13.26 33.22
C GLY A 156 8.78 12.69 31.79
N CYS A 157 7.94 13.31 30.96
CA CYS A 157 7.94 13.13 29.52
C CYS A 157 9.32 13.50 28.94
N GLY A 158 10.19 12.51 28.78
CA GLY A 158 11.41 12.63 27.99
C GLY A 158 11.02 12.68 26.52
N VAL A 159 10.92 13.88 25.97
CA VAL A 159 10.70 14.10 24.55
C VAL A 159 11.74 13.32 23.77
N LEU A 160 11.31 12.34 22.97
CA LEU A 160 12.13 11.70 21.94
C LEU A 160 12.62 12.80 20.99
N ARG A 161 13.84 13.31 21.21
CA ARG A 161 14.51 14.20 20.27
C ARG A 161 15.20 13.36 19.19
N GLY A 162 14.42 12.63 18.41
CA GLY A 162 14.86 12.21 17.09
C GLY A 162 14.84 13.45 16.20
N HIS A 163 15.99 14.09 15.98
CA HIS A 163 16.09 15.04 14.88
C HIS A 163 16.04 14.23 13.58
N VAL A 164 14.89 14.27 12.91
CA VAL A 164 14.84 14.09 11.45
C VAL A 164 15.55 15.32 10.89
N ARG A 165 16.61 15.12 10.10
CA ARG A 165 17.27 16.24 9.40
C ARG A 165 16.47 16.62 8.17
#